data_AF-A0A672YRH9-F1
#
_entry.id   AF-A0A672YRH9-F1
#
_cell.length_a   1.000
_cell.length_b   1.000
_cell.length_c   1.000
_cell.angle_alpha   90.00
_cell.angle_beta   90.00
_cell.angle_gamma   90.00
#
_symmetry.space_group_name_H-M   'P 1'
#
loop_
_entity.id
_entity.type
_entity.pdbx_description
1 polymer ?
#
loop_
_entity_poly.entity_id
_entity_poly.type
_entity_poly.pdbx_seq_one_letter_code
_entity_poly.pdbx_strand_id
1 'polypeptide(L)'
;MFPVPMFGIFFSRAYGSSVKCLTSQASGPPKRPLNGYMRFVMQQQPIITRQHPEIKSVDIIRKIAQQWRTLSPEQKRPFEEASVRAREQFKVDLQRYQAQLSPAQAQQQALEKRARTAKRKAIRKKRELTSLGKPKRPRSAFNIFMSEHFEEARGATTQAKMKSLFEDWKNLFSHQKQVYTHLAEDDKIRYKNEMKSWEDHMVEIGREDLVREQSLSIRKKATGRSTTASKKSAKTKTKAKTKAKSTIHRC
;
A
#
# COMPACT_ATOMS: atom_id res chain seq x y z
N MET A 1 -53.41 12.71 36.75
CA MET A 1 -52.57 13.82 37.26
C MET A 1 -51.13 13.50 36.86
N PHE A 2 -50.60 14.23 35.88
CA PHE A 2 -49.19 14.15 35.42
C PHE A 2 -48.23 14.64 36.53
N PRO A 3 -46.93 14.28 36.49
CA PRO A 3 -45.99 15.08 35.70
C PRO A 3 -45.00 14.28 34.84
N VAL A 4 -44.62 14.93 33.75
CA VAL A 4 -43.57 14.62 32.78
C VAL A 4 -42.22 15.16 33.30
N PRO A 5 -41.07 14.57 32.92
CA PRO A 5 -39.89 15.37 32.58
C PRO A 5 -39.34 14.95 31.20
N MET A 6 -39.42 15.86 30.24
CA MET A 6 -38.33 16.78 29.83
C MET A 6 -37.25 16.12 28.97
N PHE A 7 -37.46 16.28 27.66
CA PHE A 7 -36.50 16.33 26.56
C PHE A 7 -35.01 16.15 26.91
N GLY A 8 -34.46 15.02 26.48
CA GLY A 8 -33.03 14.86 26.20
C GLY A 8 -32.84 14.48 24.74
N ILE A 9 -32.78 15.49 23.86
CA ILE A 9 -32.39 15.30 22.46
C ILE A 9 -30.89 14.99 22.45
N PHE A 10 -30.53 13.71 22.48
CA PHE A 10 -29.16 13.30 22.16
C PHE A 10 -28.98 13.40 20.65
N PHE A 11 -28.54 14.56 20.17
CA PHE A 11 -27.87 14.70 18.89
C PHE A 11 -26.57 13.88 18.93
N SER A 12 -26.67 12.59 18.58
CA SER A 12 -25.49 11.78 18.38
C SER A 12 -24.84 12.21 17.06
N ARG A 13 -23.89 13.14 17.18
CA ARG A 13 -23.05 13.64 16.09
C ARG A 13 -22.13 12.50 15.64
N ALA A 14 -22.64 11.66 14.73
CA ALA A 14 -21.86 10.64 14.06
C ALA A 14 -20.83 11.29 13.13
N TYR A 15 -19.66 11.63 13.68
CA TYR A 15 -18.44 11.81 12.90
C TYR A 15 -17.93 10.44 12.45
N GLY A 16 -18.61 9.88 11.44
CA GLY A 16 -18.18 8.70 10.71
C GLY A 16 -17.94 9.12 9.27
N SER A 17 -16.66 9.19 8.87
CA SER A 17 -16.17 9.49 7.53
C SER A 17 -17.13 9.03 6.43
N SER A 18 -17.78 9.98 5.74
CA SER A 18 -18.53 9.70 4.53
C SER A 18 -17.58 9.05 3.54
N VAL A 19 -17.70 7.74 3.39
CA VAL A 19 -17.05 7.02 2.31
C VAL A 19 -17.62 7.64 1.04
N LYS A 20 -16.83 8.49 0.38
CA LYS A 20 -17.19 9.26 -0.82
C LYS A 20 -17.42 8.36 -2.05
N CYS A 21 -18.16 7.27 -1.88
CA CYS A 21 -18.60 6.37 -2.94
C CYS A 21 -20.07 6.59 -3.30
N LEU A 22 -20.88 7.24 -2.46
CA LEU A 22 -22.35 7.33 -2.64
C LEU A 22 -22.93 8.74 -2.88
N THR A 23 -22.13 9.75 -3.21
CA THR A 23 -22.69 11.01 -3.74
C THR A 23 -22.80 10.93 -5.26
N SER A 24 -24.02 10.87 -5.80
CA SER A 24 -24.28 11.19 -7.21
C SER A 24 -23.81 12.63 -7.44
N GLN A 25 -22.62 12.83 -7.99
CA GLN A 25 -22.26 14.15 -8.48
C GLN A 25 -22.94 14.33 -9.84
N ALA A 26 -23.84 15.31 -9.94
CA ALA A 26 -24.55 15.65 -11.17
C ALA A 26 -23.63 16.15 -12.30
N SER A 27 -22.38 16.52 -11.99
CA SER A 27 -21.38 17.03 -12.95
C SER A 27 -20.29 16.04 -13.35
N GLY A 28 -20.33 14.82 -12.82
CA GLY A 28 -19.32 13.78 -13.07
C GLY A 28 -19.72 12.79 -14.16
N PRO A 29 -18.78 11.95 -14.63
CA PRO A 29 -19.12 10.84 -15.51
C PRO A 29 -20.19 9.96 -14.84
N PRO A 30 -21.20 9.47 -15.59
CA PRO A 30 -22.20 8.55 -15.06
C PRO A 30 -21.53 7.41 -14.30
N LYS A 31 -22.11 7.04 -13.15
CA LYS A 31 -21.58 5.94 -12.33
C LYS A 31 -22.10 4.60 -12.85
N ARG A 32 -21.25 3.58 -12.76
CA ARG A 32 -21.66 2.20 -13.08
C ARG A 32 -22.83 1.79 -12.17
N PRO A 33 -23.91 1.22 -12.73
CA PRO A 33 -25.07 0.83 -11.95
C PRO A 33 -24.76 -0.39 -11.08
N LEU A 34 -25.52 -0.52 -10.00
CA LEU A 34 -25.41 -1.65 -9.09
C LEU A 34 -25.94 -2.93 -9.74
N ASN A 35 -25.23 -4.04 -9.50
CA ASN A 35 -25.70 -5.37 -9.87
C ASN A 35 -26.85 -5.83 -8.93
N GLY A 36 -27.56 -6.91 -9.30
CA GLY A 36 -28.71 -7.41 -8.54
C GLY A 36 -28.38 -7.67 -7.05
N TYR A 37 -27.26 -8.33 -6.78
CA TYR A 37 -26.80 -8.55 -5.41
C TYR A 37 -26.55 -7.25 -4.63
N MET A 38 -25.85 -6.27 -5.21
CA MET A 38 -25.58 -5.00 -4.54
C MET A 38 -26.85 -4.18 -4.31
N ARG A 39 -27.87 -4.32 -5.16
CA ARG A 39 -29.21 -3.75 -4.93
C ARG A 39 -29.88 -4.40 -3.72
N PHE A 40 -29.81 -5.73 -3.63
CA PHE A 40 -30.29 -6.45 -2.45
C PHE A 40 -29.53 -6.03 -1.18
N VAL A 41 -28.20 -5.90 -1.24
CA VAL A 41 -27.39 -5.38 -0.11
C VAL A 41 -27.85 -3.99 0.31
N MET A 42 -28.07 -3.07 -0.63
CA MET A 42 -28.55 -1.71 -0.31
C MET A 42 -29.91 -1.71 0.40
N GLN A 43 -30.78 -2.66 0.08
CA GLN A 43 -32.08 -2.79 0.73
C GLN A 43 -31.99 -3.45 2.11
N GLN A 44 -31.21 -4.52 2.25
CA GLN A 44 -31.15 -5.32 3.49
C GLN A 44 -30.21 -4.77 4.55
N GLN A 45 -29.10 -4.12 4.14
CA GLN A 45 -28.11 -3.57 5.06
C GLN A 45 -28.71 -2.62 6.12
N PRO A 46 -29.52 -1.61 5.78
CA PRO A 46 -30.10 -0.72 6.79
C PRO A 46 -31.08 -1.45 7.73
N ILE A 47 -31.80 -2.47 7.25
CA ILE A 47 -32.74 -3.24 8.06
C ILE A 47 -31.98 -4.02 9.12
N ILE A 48 -30.98 -4.79 8.71
CA ILE A 48 -30.19 -5.63 9.63
C ILE A 48 -29.33 -4.77 10.57
N THR A 49 -28.83 -3.63 10.10
CA THR A 49 -28.09 -2.68 10.96
C THR A 49 -28.98 -2.10 12.05
N ARG A 50 -30.26 -1.81 11.77
CA ARG A 50 -31.21 -1.33 12.78
C ARG A 50 -31.61 -2.43 13.77
N GLN A 51 -31.70 -3.67 13.31
CA GLN A 51 -32.00 -4.82 14.17
C GLN A 51 -30.81 -5.23 15.05
N HIS A 52 -29.59 -4.98 14.58
CA HIS A 52 -28.35 -5.39 15.23
C HIS A 52 -27.32 -4.25 15.22
N PRO A 53 -27.56 -3.14 15.94
CA PRO A 53 -26.66 -1.99 15.97
C PRO A 53 -25.28 -2.31 16.57
N GLU A 54 -25.19 -3.37 17.39
CA GLU A 54 -23.95 -3.86 18.02
C GLU A 54 -23.04 -4.65 17.08
N ILE A 55 -23.58 -5.19 15.99
CA ILE A 55 -22.83 -6.06 15.08
C ILE A 55 -22.00 -5.22 14.10
N LYS A 56 -20.74 -5.63 13.88
CA LYS A 56 -19.86 -4.99 12.89
C LYS A 56 -20.46 -5.11 11.49
N SER A 57 -20.39 -4.03 10.72
CA SER A 57 -20.94 -4.01 9.35
C SER A 57 -20.43 -5.13 8.45
N VAL A 58 -19.19 -5.60 8.66
CA VAL A 58 -18.61 -6.73 7.90
C VAL A 58 -19.41 -8.01 8.11
N ASP A 59 -19.85 -8.28 9.33
CA ASP A 59 -20.61 -9.48 9.68
C ASP A 59 -22.06 -9.37 9.19
N ILE A 60 -22.64 -8.16 9.23
CA ILE A 60 -23.94 -7.85 8.60
C ILE A 60 -23.90 -8.17 7.10
N ILE A 61 -22.89 -7.67 6.39
CA ILE A 61 -22.73 -7.95 4.95
C ILE A 61 -22.52 -9.44 4.69
N ARG A 62 -21.81 -10.16 5.57
CA ARG A 62 -21.64 -11.62 5.47
C ARG A 62 -22.99 -12.34 5.59
N LYS A 63 -23.84 -11.94 6.54
CA LYS A 63 -25.21 -12.47 6.72
C LYS A 63 -26.06 -12.24 5.47
N ILE A 64 -26.03 -11.02 4.91
CA ILE A 64 -26.75 -10.68 3.66
C ILE A 64 -26.24 -11.53 2.48
N ALA A 65 -24.92 -11.72 2.39
CA ALA A 65 -24.34 -12.56 1.34
C ALA A 65 -24.83 -14.01 1.44
N GLN A 66 -25.02 -14.53 2.66
CA GLN A 66 -25.59 -15.86 2.88
C GLN A 66 -27.07 -15.90 2.47
N GLN A 67 -27.87 -14.92 2.91
CA GLN A 67 -29.28 -14.79 2.51
C GLN A 67 -29.45 -14.75 1.00
N TRP A 68 -28.63 -13.96 0.29
CA TRP A 68 -28.68 -13.91 -1.17
C TRP A 68 -28.42 -15.27 -1.82
N ARG A 69 -27.49 -16.08 -1.27
CA ARG A 69 -27.23 -17.42 -1.80
C ARG A 69 -28.44 -18.35 -1.66
N THR A 70 -29.18 -18.23 -0.55
CA THR A 70 -30.36 -19.07 -0.26
C THR A 70 -31.62 -18.63 -1.01
N LEU A 71 -31.68 -17.41 -1.56
CA LEU A 71 -32.85 -16.96 -2.33
C LEU A 71 -33.05 -17.79 -3.60
N SER A 72 -34.32 -18.06 -3.94
CA SER A 72 -34.69 -18.71 -5.18
C SER A 72 -34.39 -17.80 -6.40
N PRO A 73 -34.28 -18.37 -7.62
CA PRO A 73 -34.13 -17.57 -8.83
C PRO A 73 -35.26 -16.55 -8.99
N GLU A 74 -36.48 -16.89 -8.57
CA GLU A 74 -37.65 -16.02 -8.66
C GLU A 74 -37.54 -14.80 -7.75
N GLN A 75 -36.99 -14.99 -6.55
CA GLN A 75 -36.74 -13.90 -5.59
C GLN A 75 -35.58 -13.00 -6.04
N LYS A 76 -34.62 -13.54 -6.80
CA LYS A 76 -33.50 -12.78 -7.38
C LYS A 76 -33.91 -12.00 -8.63
N ARG A 77 -34.88 -12.52 -9.39
CA ARG A 77 -35.34 -11.98 -10.68
C ARG A 77 -35.61 -10.47 -10.67
N PRO A 78 -36.35 -9.88 -9.70
CA PRO A 78 -36.61 -8.43 -9.69
C PRO A 78 -35.34 -7.59 -9.57
N PHE A 79 -34.35 -8.06 -8.81
CA PHE A 79 -33.08 -7.37 -8.62
C PHE A 79 -32.19 -7.46 -9.88
N GLU A 80 -32.22 -8.59 -10.55
CA GLU A 80 -31.50 -8.82 -11.81
C GLU A 80 -32.09 -7.99 -12.94
N GLU A 81 -33.40 -8.00 -13.12
CA GLU A 81 -34.10 -7.17 -14.11
C GLU A 81 -33.87 -5.67 -13.86
N ALA A 82 -33.95 -5.22 -12.60
CA ALA A 82 -33.60 -3.85 -12.24
C ALA A 82 -32.13 -3.51 -12.53
N SER A 83 -31.22 -4.49 -12.40
CA SER A 83 -29.82 -4.32 -12.78
C SER A 83 -29.63 -4.23 -14.29
N VAL A 84 -30.37 -5.01 -15.09
CA VAL A 84 -30.29 -4.99 -16.55
C VAL A 84 -30.79 -3.65 -17.08
N ARG A 85 -31.99 -3.22 -16.68
CA ARG A 85 -32.56 -1.92 -17.07
C ARG A 85 -31.63 -0.75 -16.73
N ALA A 86 -31.05 -0.75 -15.53
CA ALA A 86 -30.11 0.30 -15.15
C ALA A 86 -28.79 0.26 -15.94
N ARG A 87 -28.36 -0.91 -16.41
CA ARG A 87 -27.17 -1.05 -17.28
C ARG A 87 -27.43 -0.49 -18.67
N GLU A 88 -28.63 -0.67 -19.20
CA GLU A 88 -29.05 -0.09 -20.48
C GLU A 88 -29.12 1.43 -20.38
N GLN A 89 -29.79 1.96 -19.35
CA GLN A 89 -29.83 3.39 -19.09
C GLN A 89 -28.43 3.99 -18.95
N PHE A 90 -27.55 3.34 -18.19
CA PHE A 90 -26.17 3.77 -18.03
C PHE A 90 -25.39 3.86 -19.36
N LYS A 91 -25.65 2.96 -20.32
CA LYS A 91 -25.00 3.02 -21.64
C LYS A 91 -25.42 4.30 -22.38
N VAL A 92 -26.71 4.59 -22.40
CA VAL A 92 -27.27 5.80 -23.02
C VAL A 92 -26.73 7.06 -22.35
N ASP A 93 -26.76 7.10 -21.02
CA ASP A 93 -26.25 8.24 -20.24
C ASP A 93 -24.75 8.47 -20.48
N LEU A 94 -23.97 7.38 -20.56
CA LEU A 94 -22.53 7.46 -20.82
C LEU A 94 -22.23 7.97 -22.23
N GLN A 95 -22.98 7.54 -23.24
CA GLN A 95 -22.84 8.04 -24.61
C GLN A 95 -23.18 9.53 -24.68
N ARG A 96 -24.30 9.94 -24.06
CA ARG A 96 -24.69 11.35 -23.96
C ARG A 96 -23.61 12.18 -23.27
N TYR A 97 -23.07 11.67 -22.16
CA TYR A 97 -22.01 12.34 -21.42
C TYR A 97 -20.74 12.49 -22.25
N GLN A 98 -20.31 11.44 -22.95
CA GLN A 98 -19.12 11.48 -23.80
C GLN A 98 -19.27 12.46 -24.97
N ALA A 99 -20.47 12.55 -25.57
CA ALA A 99 -20.76 13.50 -26.64
C ALA A 99 -20.73 14.97 -26.17
N GLN A 100 -20.97 15.22 -24.88
CA GLN A 100 -20.92 16.57 -24.30
C GLN A 100 -19.51 17.03 -23.92
N LEU A 101 -18.51 16.14 -23.91
CA LEU A 101 -17.16 16.47 -23.48
C LEU A 101 -16.35 17.14 -24.58
N SER A 102 -15.70 18.26 -24.24
CA SER A 102 -14.63 18.82 -25.07
C SER A 102 -13.39 17.89 -25.08
N PRO A 103 -12.61 17.84 -26.17
CA PRO A 103 -11.35 17.09 -26.21
C PRO A 103 -10.39 17.42 -25.04
N ALA A 104 -10.33 18.69 -24.62
CA ALA A 104 -9.50 19.11 -23.49
C ALA A 104 -10.01 18.52 -22.15
N GLN A 105 -11.33 18.50 -21.95
CA GLN A 105 -11.94 17.90 -20.76
C GLN A 105 -11.71 16.38 -20.74
N ALA A 106 -11.86 15.71 -21.89
CA ALA A 106 -11.59 14.28 -22.02
C ALA A 106 -10.13 13.93 -21.68
N GLN A 107 -9.17 14.74 -22.16
CA GLN A 107 -7.76 14.58 -21.82
C GLN A 107 -7.51 14.78 -20.32
N GLN A 108 -8.08 15.83 -19.71
CA GLN A 108 -7.95 16.08 -18.27
C GLN A 108 -8.49 14.92 -17.44
N GLN A 109 -9.66 14.37 -17.80
CA GLN A 109 -10.23 13.19 -17.14
C GLN A 109 -9.35 11.95 -17.29
N ALA A 110 -8.72 11.75 -18.46
CA ALA A 110 -7.79 10.65 -18.68
C ALA A 110 -6.54 10.78 -17.80
N LEU A 111 -5.98 11.99 -17.67
CA LEU A 111 -4.85 12.28 -16.79
C LEU A 111 -5.21 12.06 -15.31
N GLU A 112 -6.36 12.53 -14.85
CA GLU A 112 -6.84 12.32 -13.49
C GLU A 112 -7.02 10.82 -13.20
N LYS A 113 -7.63 10.07 -14.13
CA LYS A 113 -7.80 8.62 -14.03
C LYS A 113 -6.44 7.90 -13.97
N ARG A 114 -5.46 8.33 -14.76
CA ARG A 114 -4.08 7.79 -14.75
C ARG A 114 -3.42 8.07 -13.41
N ALA A 115 -3.49 9.30 -12.90
CA ALA A 115 -2.95 9.70 -11.60
C ALA A 115 -3.58 8.91 -10.45
N ARG A 116 -4.92 8.78 -10.45
CA ARG A 116 -5.65 7.97 -9.46
C ARG A 116 -5.22 6.50 -9.47
N THR A 117 -5.04 5.93 -10.66
CA THR A 117 -4.61 4.54 -10.81
C THR A 117 -3.16 4.35 -10.36
N ALA A 118 -2.26 5.27 -10.73
CA ALA A 118 -0.86 5.27 -10.29
C ALA A 118 -0.77 5.39 -8.75
N LYS A 119 -1.54 6.29 -8.13
CA LYS A 119 -1.62 6.44 -6.68
C LYS A 119 -2.09 5.15 -5.99
N ARG A 120 -3.15 4.50 -6.50
CA ARG A 120 -3.63 3.21 -5.96
C ARG A 120 -2.57 2.11 -6.07
N LYS A 121 -1.88 2.02 -7.21
CA LYS A 121 -0.77 1.06 -7.41
C LYS A 121 0.39 1.33 -6.44
N ALA A 122 0.78 2.59 -6.27
CA ALA A 122 1.84 2.98 -5.33
C ALA A 122 1.48 2.66 -3.88
N ILE A 123 0.24 2.92 -3.46
CA ILE A 123 -0.25 2.56 -2.11
C ILE A 123 -0.25 1.04 -1.92
N ARG A 124 -0.72 0.26 -2.91
CA ARG A 124 -0.69 -1.21 -2.84
C ARG A 124 0.74 -1.74 -2.70
N LYS A 125 1.66 -1.26 -3.55
CA LYS A 125 3.08 -1.61 -3.48
C LYS A 125 3.70 -1.23 -2.13
N LYS A 126 3.39 -0.05 -1.60
CA LYS A 126 3.87 0.37 -0.28
C LYS A 126 3.37 -0.57 0.83
N ARG A 127 2.08 -0.93 0.82
CA ARG A 127 1.50 -1.87 1.80
C ARG A 127 2.14 -3.25 1.73
N GLU A 128 2.37 -3.76 0.53
CA GLU A 128 3.08 -5.04 0.31
C GLU A 128 4.50 -4.98 0.88
N LEU A 129 5.27 -3.93 0.57
CA LEU A 129 6.61 -3.76 1.12
C LEU A 129 6.59 -3.64 2.65
N THR A 130 5.57 -2.98 3.23
CA THR A 130 5.40 -2.90 4.68
C THR A 130 5.06 -4.25 5.29
N SER A 131 4.19 -5.06 4.67
CA SER A 131 3.87 -6.41 5.16
C SER A 131 5.06 -7.36 5.06
N LEU A 132 5.95 -7.16 4.09
CA LEU A 132 7.20 -7.91 3.96
C LEU A 132 8.33 -7.38 4.89
N GLY A 133 8.01 -6.49 5.82
CA GLY A 133 8.97 -5.99 6.80
C GLY A 133 10.12 -5.17 6.19
N LYS A 134 9.92 -4.54 5.03
CA LYS A 134 10.99 -3.77 4.38
C LYS A 134 11.53 -2.68 5.32
N PRO A 135 12.85 -2.63 5.58
CA PRO A 135 13.48 -1.64 6.45
C PRO A 135 13.12 -0.20 6.08
N LYS A 136 12.84 0.62 7.11
CA LYS A 136 12.61 2.07 6.93
C LYS A 136 13.93 2.77 6.58
N ARG A 137 13.84 3.75 5.68
CA ARG A 137 14.98 4.58 5.26
C ARG A 137 15.69 5.19 6.48
N PRO A 138 17.02 5.42 6.37
CA PRO A 138 17.76 5.98 7.49
C PRO A 138 17.24 7.38 7.83
N ARG A 139 17.13 7.66 9.13
CA ARG A 139 16.70 8.96 9.65
C ARG A 139 17.83 9.98 9.48
N SER A 140 17.48 11.19 9.05
CA SER A 140 18.42 12.31 9.08
C SER A 140 18.56 12.86 10.50
N ALA A 141 19.63 13.61 10.76
CA ALA A 141 19.87 14.28 12.05
C ALA A 141 18.64 15.11 12.50
N PHE A 142 18.06 15.86 11.56
CA PHE A 142 16.85 16.63 11.80
C PHE A 142 15.63 15.75 12.09
N ASN A 143 15.48 14.57 11.45
CA ASN A 143 14.37 13.67 11.76
C ASN A 143 14.45 13.10 13.18
N ILE A 144 15.67 12.84 13.67
CA ILE A 144 15.92 12.35 15.03
C ILE A 144 15.60 13.45 16.03
N PHE A 145 16.16 14.65 15.85
CA PHE A 145 15.83 15.84 16.64
C PHE A 145 14.31 16.09 16.70
N MET A 146 13.65 16.12 15.52
CA MET A 146 12.20 16.30 15.46
C MET A 146 11.47 15.23 16.26
N SER A 147 11.83 13.95 16.17
CA SER A 147 11.12 12.90 16.91
C SER A 147 11.27 13.04 18.43
N GLU A 148 12.41 13.53 18.91
CA GLU A 148 12.66 13.73 20.35
C GLU A 148 11.92 14.97 20.89
N HIS A 149 11.84 16.04 20.09
CA HIS A 149 11.32 17.33 20.56
C HIS A 149 9.86 17.59 20.14
N PHE A 150 9.22 16.67 19.40
CA PHE A 150 7.88 16.91 18.83
C PHE A 150 6.77 17.03 19.88
N GLU A 151 6.86 16.29 20.97
CA GLU A 151 5.85 16.33 22.04
C GLU A 151 5.86 17.68 22.75
N GLU A 152 7.06 18.18 23.06
CA GLU A 152 7.32 19.45 23.77
C GLU A 152 7.27 20.69 22.86
N ALA A 153 7.23 20.50 21.54
CA ALA A 153 7.22 21.60 20.59
C ALA A 153 6.03 22.56 20.79
N ARG A 154 6.31 23.86 20.64
CA ARG A 154 5.32 24.93 20.77
C ARG A 154 4.30 24.89 19.63
N GLY A 155 3.02 24.99 19.97
CA GLY A 155 1.92 25.17 19.02
C GLY A 155 0.78 24.17 19.21
N ALA A 156 -0.45 24.66 19.05
CA ALA A 156 -1.67 23.84 19.20
C ALA A 156 -1.91 22.88 18.03
N THR A 157 -1.32 23.15 16.86
CA THR A 157 -1.45 22.30 15.67
C THR A 157 -0.13 21.64 15.32
N THR A 158 -0.18 20.45 14.71
CA THR A 158 1.01 19.76 14.20
C THR A 158 1.83 20.65 13.27
N GLN A 159 1.18 21.47 12.45
CA GLN A 159 1.88 22.38 11.54
C GLN A 159 2.62 23.50 12.29
N ALA A 160 2.04 24.05 13.36
CA ALA A 160 2.70 25.03 14.20
C ALA A 160 3.91 24.43 14.94
N LYS A 161 3.75 23.21 15.49
CA LYS A 161 4.85 22.46 16.11
C LYS A 161 6.02 22.23 15.14
N MET A 162 5.71 21.78 13.92
CA MET A 162 6.73 21.55 12.89
C MET A 162 7.48 22.83 12.50
N LYS A 163 6.79 23.98 12.47
CA LYS A 163 7.45 25.28 12.26
C LYS A 163 8.41 25.59 13.41
N SER A 164 7.92 25.59 14.66
CA SER A 164 8.78 25.84 15.84
C SER A 164 10.04 24.97 15.81
N LEU A 165 9.91 23.66 15.59
CA LEU A 165 11.05 22.75 15.53
C LEU A 165 12.05 23.07 14.42
N PHE A 166 11.56 23.59 13.29
CA PHE A 166 12.44 24.00 12.20
C PHE A 166 13.27 25.23 12.59
N GLU A 167 12.64 26.23 13.21
CA GLU A 167 13.33 27.38 13.81
C GLU A 167 14.31 26.95 14.91
N ASP A 168 13.89 26.09 15.83
CA ASP A 168 14.71 25.60 16.94
C ASP A 168 15.94 24.83 16.40
N TRP A 169 15.75 23.96 15.39
CA TRP A 169 16.85 23.28 14.71
C TRP A 169 17.82 24.23 14.00
N LYS A 170 17.30 25.27 13.35
CA LYS A 170 18.14 26.28 12.69
C LYS A 170 19.06 26.96 13.71
N ASN A 171 18.52 27.28 14.89
CA ASN A 171 19.20 28.00 15.96
C ASN A 171 20.10 27.13 16.86
N LEU A 172 20.03 25.80 16.77
CA LEU A 172 20.93 24.90 17.50
C LEU A 172 22.41 25.17 17.15
N PHE A 173 23.26 25.10 18.17
CA PHE A 173 24.71 25.25 18.03
C PHE A 173 25.33 24.04 17.32
N SER A 174 26.53 24.23 16.75
CA SER A 174 27.26 23.19 16.03
C SER A 174 27.47 21.91 16.87
N HIS A 175 27.91 22.05 18.12
CA HIS A 175 28.15 20.92 19.03
C HIS A 175 26.85 20.15 19.35
N GLN A 176 25.71 20.83 19.48
CA GLN A 176 24.41 20.17 19.69
C GLN A 176 23.96 19.44 18.42
N LYS A 177 24.14 20.04 17.25
CA LYS A 177 23.88 19.41 15.94
C LYS A 177 24.77 18.20 15.69
N GLN A 178 25.98 18.19 16.25
CA GLN A 178 26.93 17.09 16.09
C GLN A 178 26.41 15.79 16.71
N VAL A 179 25.75 15.85 17.88
CA VAL A 179 25.13 14.66 18.51
C VAL A 179 24.13 14.01 17.57
N TYR A 180 23.23 14.80 16.97
CA TYR A 180 22.25 14.29 16.00
C TYR A 180 22.89 13.81 14.69
N THR A 181 24.01 14.42 14.28
CA THR A 181 24.79 13.97 13.13
C THR A 181 25.32 12.56 13.36
N HIS A 182 25.91 12.29 14.53
CA HIS A 182 26.39 10.95 14.88
C HIS A 182 25.23 9.93 14.99
N LEU A 183 24.11 10.30 15.62
CA LEU A 183 22.93 9.43 15.66
C LEU A 183 22.39 9.08 14.26
N ALA A 184 22.47 10.02 13.31
CA ALA A 184 22.08 9.78 11.92
C ALA A 184 23.10 8.89 11.18
N GLU A 185 24.37 8.95 11.52
CA GLU A 185 25.41 8.02 11.01
C GLU A 185 25.15 6.60 11.50
N ASP A 186 24.84 6.42 12.79
CA ASP A 186 24.47 5.13 13.35
C ASP A 186 23.20 4.57 12.70
N ASP A 187 22.19 5.40 12.45
CA ASP A 187 20.95 4.96 11.77
C ASP A 187 21.20 4.56 10.30
N LYS A 188 22.21 5.12 9.62
CA LYS A 188 22.67 4.63 8.30
C LYS A 188 23.28 3.24 8.41
N ILE A 189 24.05 2.96 9.46
CA ILE A 189 24.64 1.63 9.70
C ILE A 189 23.53 0.61 9.96
N ARG A 190 22.59 0.94 10.85
CA ARG A 190 21.37 0.14 11.12
C ARG A 190 20.66 -0.20 9.82
N TYR A 191 20.30 0.80 9.01
CA TYR A 191 19.61 0.60 7.74
C TYR A 191 20.39 -0.29 6.77
N LYS A 192 21.72 -0.11 6.68
CA LYS A 192 22.57 -0.93 5.80
C LYS A 192 22.52 -2.40 6.21
N ASN A 193 22.61 -2.69 7.51
CA ASN A 193 22.57 -4.04 8.05
C ASN A 193 21.19 -4.68 7.85
N GLU A 194 20.12 -3.99 8.25
CA GLU A 194 18.74 -4.47 8.06
C GLU A 194 18.41 -4.71 6.58
N MET A 195 18.83 -3.80 5.68
CA MET A 195 18.59 -3.96 4.25
C MET A 195 19.33 -5.16 3.67
N LYS A 196 20.54 -5.47 4.15
CA LYS A 196 21.28 -6.65 3.71
C LYS A 196 20.51 -7.92 4.08
N SER A 197 20.15 -8.06 5.36
CA SER A 197 19.38 -9.22 5.84
C SER A 197 18.01 -9.34 5.16
N TRP A 198 17.33 -8.22 4.94
CA TRP A 198 16.05 -8.21 4.23
C TRP A 198 16.20 -8.65 2.76
N GLU A 199 17.22 -8.15 2.05
CA GLU A 199 17.50 -8.57 0.68
C GLU A 199 17.91 -10.04 0.58
N ASP A 200 18.68 -10.55 1.55
CA ASP A 200 18.98 -11.98 1.67
C ASP A 200 17.70 -12.81 1.78
N HIS A 201 16.81 -12.43 2.70
CA HIS A 201 15.53 -13.09 2.88
C HIS A 201 14.62 -13.01 1.64
N MET A 202 14.60 -11.87 0.93
CA MET A 202 13.82 -11.73 -0.31
C MET A 202 14.30 -12.67 -1.42
N VAL A 203 15.62 -12.90 -1.53
CA VAL A 203 16.17 -13.89 -2.48
C VAL A 203 15.75 -15.31 -2.08
N GLU A 204 15.82 -15.64 -0.79
CA GLU A 204 15.45 -16.96 -0.28
C GLU A 204 13.98 -17.33 -0.57
N ILE A 205 13.06 -16.37 -0.42
CA ILE A 205 11.63 -16.58 -0.75
C ILE A 205 11.32 -16.43 -2.26
N GLY A 206 12.33 -16.27 -3.11
CA GLY A 206 12.18 -16.14 -4.57
C GLY A 206 11.63 -14.79 -5.06
N ARG A 207 11.61 -13.76 -4.20
CA ARG A 207 11.16 -12.39 -4.51
C ARG A 207 12.33 -11.48 -4.89
N GLU A 208 13.16 -11.94 -5.81
CA GLU A 208 14.32 -11.18 -6.31
C GLU A 208 13.92 -9.85 -6.98
N ASP A 209 12.66 -9.74 -7.44
CA ASP A 209 12.08 -8.51 -8.01
C ASP A 209 12.12 -7.30 -7.06
N LEU A 210 12.25 -7.55 -5.76
CA LEU A 210 12.24 -6.53 -4.71
C LEU A 210 13.64 -6.10 -4.23
N VAL A 211 14.68 -6.81 -4.66
CA VAL A 211 16.07 -6.57 -4.29
C VAL A 211 16.68 -5.48 -5.16
N ARG A 212 17.55 -4.64 -4.60
CA ARG A 212 18.24 -3.60 -5.38
C ARG A 212 19.12 -4.24 -6.46
N GLU A 213 19.08 -3.64 -7.65
CA GLU A 213 19.86 -4.11 -8.82
C GLU A 213 21.36 -4.20 -8.52
N GLN A 214 21.91 -3.22 -7.80
CA GLN A 214 23.31 -3.25 -7.37
C GLN A 214 23.62 -4.50 -6.52
N SER A 215 22.79 -4.82 -5.53
CA SER A 215 22.94 -6.01 -4.68
C SER A 215 22.87 -7.31 -5.50
N LEU A 216 21.94 -7.40 -6.46
CA LEU A 216 21.82 -8.55 -7.36
C LEU A 216 23.06 -8.70 -8.25
N SER A 217 23.58 -7.60 -8.80
CA SER A 217 24.77 -7.61 -9.65
C SER A 217 26.03 -8.08 -8.89
N ILE A 218 26.17 -7.67 -7.63
CA ILE A 218 27.28 -8.08 -6.76
C ILE A 218 27.19 -9.59 -6.48
N ARG A 219 25.99 -10.09 -6.15
CA ARG A 219 25.76 -11.54 -5.96
C ARG A 219 26.09 -12.35 -7.21
N LYS A 220 25.61 -11.92 -8.38
CA LYS A 220 25.90 -12.59 -9.67
C LYS A 220 27.40 -12.60 -10.01
N LYS A 221 28.12 -11.51 -9.71
CA LYS A 221 29.58 -11.47 -9.86
C LYS A 221 30.30 -12.41 -8.89
N ALA A 222 29.82 -12.52 -7.65
CA ALA A 222 30.39 -13.45 -6.66
C ALA A 222 30.19 -14.92 -7.07
N THR A 223 28.99 -15.29 -7.55
CA THR A 223 28.70 -16.65 -8.03
C THR A 223 29.44 -16.98 -9.33
N GLY A 224 29.56 -16.03 -10.27
CA GLY A 224 30.37 -16.20 -11.50
C GLY A 224 31.89 -16.27 -11.26
N ARG A 225 32.39 -15.63 -10.20
CA ARG A 225 33.82 -15.72 -9.81
C ARG A 225 34.16 -17.06 -9.16
N SER A 226 33.20 -17.66 -8.45
CA SER A 226 33.34 -19.01 -7.87
C SER A 226 33.46 -20.10 -8.96
N THR A 227 32.66 -20.05 -10.02
CA THR A 227 32.69 -21.04 -11.10
C THR A 227 33.94 -20.94 -11.98
N THR A 228 34.51 -19.75 -12.15
CA THR A 228 35.75 -19.52 -12.92
C THR A 228 37.03 -19.86 -12.14
N ALA A 229 37.03 -19.70 -10.82
CA ALA A 229 38.15 -20.14 -9.96
C ALA A 229 38.27 -21.68 -9.91
N SER A 230 37.15 -22.40 -9.89
CA SER A 230 37.14 -23.87 -9.95
C SER A 230 37.73 -24.41 -11.27
N LYS A 231 37.43 -23.77 -12.41
CA LYS A 231 37.99 -24.14 -13.73
C LYS A 231 39.50 -23.92 -13.86
N LYS A 232 40.09 -22.95 -13.14
CA LYS A 232 41.55 -22.75 -13.11
C LYS A 232 42.28 -23.79 -12.27
N SER A 233 41.70 -24.31 -11.19
CA SER A 233 42.33 -25.38 -10.39
C SER A 233 42.34 -26.75 -11.11
N ALA A 234 41.35 -27.00 -11.97
CA ALA A 234 41.27 -28.24 -12.76
C ALA A 234 42.33 -28.32 -13.88
N LYS A 235 42.77 -27.18 -14.44
CA LYS A 235 43.78 -27.14 -15.52
C LYS A 235 45.23 -27.30 -15.02
N THR A 236 45.49 -27.07 -13.73
CA THR A 236 46.82 -27.27 -13.13
C THR A 236 47.06 -28.72 -12.70
N LYS A 237 46.00 -29.48 -12.37
CA LYS A 237 46.13 -30.92 -12.01
C LYS A 237 46.39 -31.84 -13.21
N THR A 238 46.05 -31.45 -14.44
CA THR A 238 46.29 -32.29 -15.64
C THR A 238 47.71 -32.18 -16.21
N LYS A 239 48.50 -31.15 -15.86
CA LYS A 239 49.90 -31.03 -16.30
C LYS A 239 50.93 -31.73 -15.41
N ALA A 240 50.55 -32.16 -14.20
CA ALA A 240 51.46 -32.84 -13.27
C ALA A 240 51.50 -34.37 -13.43
N LYS A 241 50.58 -34.98 -14.21
CA LYS A 241 50.49 -36.45 -14.34
C LYS A 241 51.28 -37.05 -15.52
N THR A 242 51.94 -36.23 -16.35
CA THR A 242 52.72 -36.69 -17.52
C THR A 242 54.23 -36.70 -17.33
N LYS A 243 54.75 -36.43 -16.12
CA LYS A 243 56.21 -36.36 -15.86
C LYS A 243 56.78 -37.47 -14.96
N ALA A 244 56.02 -38.53 -14.68
CA ALA A 244 56.46 -39.65 -13.85
C ALA A 244 56.13 -40.99 -14.52
N LYS A 245 56.77 -41.29 -15.66
CA LYS A 245 56.89 -42.63 -16.25
C LYS A 245 57.92 -42.60 -17.38
N SER A 246 59.20 -42.46 -17.03
CA SER A 246 60.31 -42.93 -17.86
C SER A 246 61.58 -42.82 -17.03
N THR A 247 62.07 -43.94 -16.48
CA THR A 247 63.49 -44.30 -16.27
C THR A 247 63.53 -45.67 -15.61
N ILE A 248 63.46 -46.74 -16.41
CA ILE A 248 64.01 -48.08 -16.10
C ILE A 248 64.48 -48.70 -17.41
N HIS A 249 65.81 -48.75 -17.62
CA HIS A 249 66.60 -49.85 -18.20
C HIS A 249 68.09 -49.43 -18.25
N ARG A 250 68.97 -50.17 -17.56
CA ARG A 250 70.00 -51.11 -18.09
C ARG A 250 71.21 -50.38 -18.71
N CYS A 251 72.49 -50.66 -18.43
CA CYS A 251 73.19 -51.81 -17.83
C CYS A 251 74.05 -51.43 -16.62
#